data_AF-A0A1Q3L8M5-F1
#
_entry.id   AF-A0A1Q3L8M5-F1
#
_cell.length_a   1.000
_cell.length_b   1.000
_cell.length_c   1.000
_cell.angle_alpha   90.00
_cell.angle_beta   90.00
_cell.angle_gamma   90.00
#
_symmetry.space_group_name_H-M   'P 1'
#
loop_
_entity.id
_entity.type
_entity.pdbx_description
1 polymer ?
#
loop_
_entity_poly.entity_id
_entity_poly.type
_entity_poly.pdbx_seq_one_letter_code
_entity_poly.pdbx_strand_id
1 'polypeptide(L)'
;MTRLTKPVGRAVTNHAPDAKYVQYLLNEWRRPRRLSILAIDGIVGPLTDAAIRDFQKSETGIVDGRVDCAGPAIGKLEYLYVVGIDAQVQSIEHYGIISMTRPVQGPLTFAAQVERYLTALRKSFG
;
A
#
# COMPACT_ATOMS: atom_id res chain seq x y z
N MET A 1 -14.51 1.55 -2.25
CA MET A 1 -14.33 1.16 -3.67
C MET A 1 -12.97 0.49 -3.81
N THR A 2 -12.85 -0.53 -4.65
CA THR A 2 -11.56 -1.22 -4.83
C THR A 2 -10.66 -0.43 -5.77
N ARG A 3 -9.44 -0.06 -5.33
CA ARG A 3 -8.49 0.73 -6.14
C ARG A 3 -7.81 -0.09 -7.23
N LEU A 4 -7.64 -1.40 -7.01
CA LEU A 4 -7.16 -2.31 -8.05
C LEU A 4 -8.26 -2.52 -9.09
N THR A 5 -7.90 -2.40 -10.37
CA THR A 5 -8.82 -2.70 -11.48
C THR A 5 -8.83 -4.18 -11.85
N LYS A 6 -7.72 -4.89 -11.59
CA LYS A 6 -7.58 -6.34 -11.73
C LYS A 6 -6.80 -6.92 -10.55
N PRO A 7 -7.03 -8.20 -10.19
CA PRO A 7 -6.18 -8.88 -9.21
C PRO A 7 -4.73 -8.94 -9.70
N VAL A 8 -3.79 -8.94 -8.75
CA VAL A 8 -2.35 -9.01 -9.00
C VAL A 8 -1.80 -10.27 -8.36
N GLY A 9 -0.96 -11.04 -9.06
CA GLY A 9 -0.34 -12.24 -8.52
C GLY A 9 -0.39 -13.43 -9.47
N ARG A 10 -0.43 -14.63 -8.89
CA ARG A 10 -0.40 -15.89 -9.63
C ARG A 10 -1.73 -16.20 -10.31
N ALA A 11 -1.64 -16.86 -11.48
CA ALA A 11 -2.78 -17.39 -12.22
C ALA A 11 -3.85 -16.34 -12.60
N VAL A 12 -3.44 -15.08 -12.73
CA VAL A 12 -4.26 -13.97 -13.21
C VAL A 12 -3.48 -13.17 -14.25
N THR A 13 -4.21 -12.53 -15.16
CA THR A 13 -3.60 -11.57 -16.08
C THR A 13 -3.31 -10.27 -15.35
N ASN A 14 -2.04 -10.10 -14.98
CA ASN A 14 -1.57 -8.92 -14.26
C ASN A 14 -1.68 -7.66 -15.13
N HIS A 15 -2.37 -6.66 -14.60
CA HIS A 15 -2.40 -5.33 -15.20
C HIS A 15 -1.22 -4.52 -14.67
N ALA A 16 -0.35 -4.02 -15.56
CA ALA A 16 0.93 -3.43 -15.15
C ALA A 16 0.77 -2.27 -14.14
N PRO A 17 -0.18 -1.33 -14.27
CA PRO A 17 -0.41 -0.31 -13.25
C PRO A 17 -0.82 -0.84 -11.88
N ASP A 18 -1.70 -1.84 -11.83
CA ASP A 18 -2.12 -2.47 -10.57
C ASP A 18 -0.93 -3.23 -9.95
N ALA A 19 -0.11 -3.88 -10.77
CA ALA A 19 1.11 -4.56 -10.32
C ALA A 19 2.15 -3.57 -9.77
N LYS A 20 2.36 -2.41 -10.40
CA LYS A 20 3.25 -1.36 -9.88
C LYS A 20 2.77 -0.83 -8.54
N TYR A 21 1.47 -0.60 -8.40
CA TYR A 21 0.88 -0.18 -7.13
C TYR A 21 1.13 -1.20 -6.02
N VAL A 22 0.91 -2.50 -6.31
CA VAL A 22 1.21 -3.57 -5.34
C VAL A 22 2.71 -3.69 -5.05
N GLN A 23 3.60 -3.62 -6.05
CA GLN A 23 5.05 -3.65 -5.86
C GLN A 23 5.53 -2.49 -4.99
N TYR A 24 4.97 -1.28 -5.19
CA TYR A 24 5.25 -0.11 -4.38
C TYR A 24 4.87 -0.35 -2.91
N LEU A 25 3.62 -0.76 -2.65
CA LEU A 25 3.15 -1.02 -1.28
C LEU A 25 3.94 -2.15 -0.59
N LEU A 26 4.29 -3.20 -1.34
CA LEU A 26 5.16 -4.27 -0.85
C LEU A 26 6.53 -3.72 -0.47
N ASN A 27 7.12 -2.84 -1.27
CA ASN A 27 8.40 -2.21 -0.94
C ASN A 27 8.32 -1.38 0.35
N GLU A 28 7.25 -0.62 0.54
CA GLU A 28 7.04 0.16 1.77
C GLU A 28 6.90 -0.75 3.00
N TRP A 29 6.25 -1.91 2.86
CA TRP A 29 6.22 -2.93 3.91
C TRP A 29 7.58 -3.61 4.16
N ARG A 30 8.38 -3.81 3.09
CA ARG A 30 9.69 -4.51 3.10
C ARG A 30 10.84 -3.67 3.65
N ARG A 31 10.87 -2.37 3.35
CA ARG A 31 11.93 -1.43 3.77
C ARG A 31 12.25 -1.49 5.28
N PRO A 32 11.30 -1.29 6.20
CA PRO A 32 11.59 -1.31 7.63
C PRO A 32 12.04 -2.70 8.13
N ARG A 33 11.69 -3.76 7.39
CA ARG A 33 12.07 -5.15 7.68
C ARG A 33 13.41 -5.56 7.06
N ARG A 34 14.12 -4.63 6.39
CA ARG A 34 15.40 -4.87 5.70
C ARG A 34 15.34 -6.01 4.67
N LEU A 35 14.18 -6.21 4.05
CA LEU A 35 13.99 -7.18 2.98
C LEU A 35 14.38 -6.59 1.63
N SER A 36 14.81 -7.43 0.68
CA SER A 36 15.19 -6.99 -0.67
C SER A 36 14.05 -6.25 -1.38
N ILE A 37 14.36 -5.10 -1.97
CA ILE A 37 13.38 -4.23 -2.65
C ILE A 37 13.11 -4.74 -4.07
N LEU A 38 11.85 -4.76 -4.46
CA LEU A 38 11.38 -5.14 -5.79
C LEU A 38 11.56 -3.99 -6.78
N ALA A 39 11.82 -4.33 -8.05
CA ALA A 39 11.60 -3.39 -9.14
C ALA A 39 10.11 -3.02 -9.23
N ILE A 40 9.81 -1.75 -9.50
CA ILE A 40 8.43 -1.25 -9.72
C ILE A 40 8.20 -1.14 -11.22
N ASP A 41 8.21 -2.28 -11.88
CA ASP A 41 8.14 -2.42 -13.34
C ASP A 41 6.75 -2.84 -13.84
N GLY A 42 5.87 -3.28 -12.95
CA GLY A 42 4.56 -3.83 -13.27
C GLY A 42 4.60 -5.30 -13.73
N ILE A 43 5.75 -5.97 -13.61
CA ILE A 43 5.95 -7.37 -13.95
C ILE A 43 5.85 -8.22 -12.68
N VAL A 44 4.89 -9.14 -12.67
CA VAL A 44 4.75 -10.12 -11.59
C VAL A 44 5.57 -11.36 -11.91
N GLY A 45 6.88 -11.26 -11.69
CA GLY A 45 7.82 -12.38 -11.75
C GLY A 45 7.96 -13.12 -10.40
N PRO A 46 8.89 -14.10 -10.32
CA PRO A 46 9.10 -14.91 -9.12
C PRO A 46 9.39 -14.09 -7.85
N LEU A 47 10.11 -12.98 -7.97
CA LEU A 47 10.41 -12.09 -6.83
C LEU A 47 9.15 -11.40 -6.29
N THR A 48 8.27 -10.95 -7.19
CA THR A 48 7.00 -10.33 -6.81
C THR A 48 6.05 -11.37 -6.20
N ASP A 49 5.94 -12.59 -6.76
CA ASP A 49 5.12 -13.67 -6.18
C ASP A 49 5.62 -14.06 -4.78
N ALA A 50 6.93 -14.23 -4.60
CA ALA A 50 7.53 -14.52 -3.30
C ALA A 50 7.21 -13.40 -2.29
N ALA A 51 7.36 -12.14 -2.69
CA ALA A 51 7.04 -11.00 -1.82
C ALA A 51 5.55 -10.92 -1.44
N ILE A 52 4.63 -11.24 -2.36
CA ILE A 52 3.20 -11.34 -2.06
C ILE A 52 2.95 -12.42 -1.00
N ARG A 53 3.55 -13.62 -1.17
CA ARG A 53 3.38 -14.74 -0.24
C ARG A 53 3.98 -14.45 1.13
N ASP A 54 5.16 -13.82 1.18
CA ASP A 54 5.80 -13.40 2.42
C ASP A 54 4.90 -12.44 3.19
N PHE A 55 4.41 -11.40 2.51
CA PHE A 55 3.49 -10.43 3.08
C PHE A 55 2.23 -11.11 3.63
N GLN A 56 1.59 -11.95 2.82
CA GLN A 56 0.40 -12.70 3.21
C GLN A 56 0.63 -13.57 4.45
N LYS A 57 1.75 -14.29 4.48
CA LYS A 57 2.12 -15.15 5.61
C LYS A 57 2.26 -14.34 6.90
N SER A 58 2.83 -13.14 6.83
CA SER A 58 3.02 -12.29 8.00
C SER A 58 1.79 -11.49 8.41
N GLU A 59 0.94 -11.07 7.47
CA GLU A 59 -0.04 -10.00 7.73
C GLU A 59 -1.50 -10.42 7.53
N THR A 60 -1.79 -11.51 6.79
CA THR A 60 -3.18 -11.91 6.47
C THR A 60 -3.55 -13.32 6.90
N GLY A 61 -2.58 -14.24 6.99
CA GLY A 61 -2.83 -15.67 7.27
C GLY A 61 -3.39 -16.46 6.09
N ILE A 62 -3.65 -15.83 4.94
CA ILE A 62 -4.12 -16.48 3.71
C ILE A 62 -3.04 -16.33 2.64
N VAL A 63 -2.34 -17.43 2.34
CA VAL A 63 -1.12 -17.46 1.50
C VAL A 63 -1.38 -18.10 0.14
N ASP A 64 -2.13 -17.42 -0.72
CA ASP A 64 -2.47 -17.90 -2.07
C ASP A 64 -1.57 -17.32 -3.18
N GLY A 65 -0.80 -16.26 -2.89
CA GLY A 65 0.00 -15.53 -3.87
C GLY A 65 -0.81 -14.60 -4.77
N ARG A 66 -1.98 -14.15 -4.31
CA ARG A 66 -2.86 -13.21 -5.02
C ARG A 66 -3.27 -12.02 -4.15
N VAL A 67 -3.34 -10.86 -4.79
CA VAL A 67 -3.84 -9.62 -4.23
C VAL A 67 -5.12 -9.28 -5.01
N ASP A 68 -6.26 -9.77 -4.51
CA ASP A 68 -7.56 -9.53 -5.14
C ASP A 68 -8.10 -8.13 -4.80
N CYS A 69 -8.94 -7.56 -5.68
CA CYS A 69 -9.34 -6.15 -5.62
C CYS A 69 -10.02 -5.73 -4.31
N ALA A 70 -10.80 -6.63 -3.72
CA ALA A 70 -11.45 -6.45 -2.40
C ALA A 70 -10.89 -7.43 -1.35
N GLY A 71 -9.73 -8.02 -1.63
CA GLY A 71 -9.15 -9.06 -0.79
C GLY A 71 -8.49 -8.50 0.48
N PRO A 72 -8.25 -9.35 1.48
CA PRO A 72 -7.59 -8.94 2.73
C PRO A 72 -6.17 -8.41 2.50
N ALA A 73 -5.46 -8.92 1.47
CA ALA A 73 -4.10 -8.51 1.18
C ALA A 73 -3.99 -7.03 0.78
N ILE A 74 -4.83 -6.54 -0.14
CA ILE A 74 -4.75 -5.12 -0.55
C ILE A 74 -5.18 -4.20 0.58
N GLY A 75 -6.25 -4.54 1.31
CA GLY A 75 -6.72 -3.73 2.44
C GLY A 75 -5.67 -3.61 3.53
N LYS A 76 -4.94 -4.69 3.81
CA LYS A 76 -3.86 -4.69 4.80
C LYS A 76 -2.62 -3.93 4.34
N LEU A 77 -2.21 -4.05 3.06
CA LEU A 77 -1.11 -3.27 2.49
C LEU A 77 -1.36 -1.77 2.63
N GLU A 78 -2.55 -1.33 2.22
CA GLU A 78 -2.93 0.09 2.23
C GLU A 78 -3.06 0.63 3.67
N TYR A 79 -3.64 -0.16 4.58
CA TYR A 79 -3.69 0.20 5.99
C TYR A 79 -2.30 0.41 6.59
N LEU A 80 -1.38 -0.54 6.38
CA LEU A 80 -0.02 -0.45 6.94
C LEU A 80 0.77 0.71 6.33
N TYR A 81 0.57 1.01 5.05
CA TYR A 81 1.19 2.15 4.40
C TYR A 81 0.71 3.48 5.02
N VAL A 82 -0.59 3.66 5.20
CA VAL A 82 -1.17 4.87 5.80
C VAL A 82 -0.73 5.04 7.26
N VAL A 83 -0.75 3.97 8.05
CA VAL A 83 -0.26 4.01 9.44
C VAL A 83 1.23 4.35 9.50
N GLY A 84 2.02 3.85 8.54
CA GLY A 84 3.43 4.20 8.41
C GLY A 84 3.67 5.69 8.16
N ILE A 85 2.85 6.31 7.30
CA ILE A 85 2.90 7.76 7.05
C ILE A 85 2.53 8.55 8.31
N ASP A 86 1.42 8.21 8.97
CA ASP A 86 0.94 8.93 10.15
C ASP A 86 1.97 8.92 11.30
N ALA A 87 2.60 7.77 11.53
CA ALA A 87 3.68 7.64 12.51
C ALA A 87 4.89 8.55 12.18
N GLN A 88 5.24 8.69 10.89
CA GLN A 88 6.30 9.60 10.46
C GLN A 88 5.91 11.07 10.65
N VAL A 89 4.67 11.45 10.33
CA VAL A 89 4.16 12.81 10.52
C VAL A 89 4.18 13.20 12.01
N GLN A 90 3.70 12.32 12.91
CA GLN A 90 3.75 12.55 14.35
C GLN A 90 5.20 12.68 14.88
N SER A 91 6.15 11.94 14.30
CA SER A 91 7.57 12.07 14.67
C SER A 91 8.18 13.42 14.28
N ILE A 92 7.72 14.04 13.19
CA ILE A 92 8.18 15.35 12.73
C ILE A 92 7.59 16.46 13.61
N GLU A 93 6.30 16.38 13.97
CA GLU A 93 5.68 17.32 14.91
C GLU A 93 6.32 17.26 16.31
N HIS A 94 6.86 16.09 16.71
CA HIS A 94 7.56 15.94 17.99
C HIS A 94 8.94 16.63 18.04
N TYR A 95 9.56 16.95 16.89
CA TYR A 95 10.92 17.49 16.83
C TYR A 95 11.05 18.93 16.30
N GLY A 96 9.97 19.61 15.89
CA GLY A 96 10.13 21.01 15.51
C GLY A 96 8.85 21.71 15.06
N ILE A 97 8.58 22.82 15.77
CA ILE A 97 7.71 23.95 15.42
C ILE A 97 6.28 23.88 15.98
N ILE A 98 6.07 24.78 16.95
CA ILE A 98 4.80 25.28 17.46
C ILE A 98 3.87 25.63 16.30
N SER A 99 2.86 24.81 16.04
CA SER A 99 1.60 25.26 15.46
C SER A 99 0.50 24.25 15.81
N MET A 100 -0.13 24.43 16.97
CA MET A 100 -1.31 23.66 17.41
C MET A 100 -2.58 24.03 16.64
N THR A 101 -2.50 24.21 15.33
CA THR A 101 -3.67 24.29 14.47
C THR A 101 -3.73 23.02 13.66
N ARG A 102 -4.40 22.01 14.22
CA ARG A 102 -4.98 20.94 13.41
C ARG A 102 -5.70 21.63 12.25
N PRO A 103 -5.44 21.30 10.98
CA PRO A 103 -6.15 21.92 9.87
C PRO A 103 -7.64 21.78 10.15
N VAL A 104 -8.36 22.90 10.04
CA VAL A 104 -9.81 22.96 10.23
C VAL A 104 -10.40 21.80 9.44
N GLN A 105 -10.97 20.83 10.16
CA GLN A 105 -11.77 19.77 9.57
C GLN A 105 -13.00 20.46 8.97
N GLY A 106 -12.89 20.91 7.72
CA GLY A 106 -14.06 20.97 6.84
C GLY A 106 -14.68 19.56 6.71
N PRO A 107 -15.82 19.40 6.04
CA PRO A 107 -16.66 18.18 6.08
C PRO A 107 -16.01 16.87 5.58
N LEU A 108 -14.71 16.85 5.26
CA LEU A 108 -13.96 15.68 4.84
C LEU A 108 -13.29 15.01 6.05
N THR A 109 -13.87 13.89 6.49
CA THR A 109 -13.33 13.03 7.54
C THR A 109 -11.94 12.49 7.17
N PHE A 110 -11.14 12.06 8.16
CA PHE A 110 -9.83 11.42 7.93
C PHE A 110 -9.94 10.24 6.94
N ALA A 111 -11.00 9.43 7.07
CA ALA A 111 -11.29 8.33 6.15
C ALA A 111 -11.46 8.83 4.70
N ALA A 112 -12.18 9.94 4.49
CA ALA A 112 -12.34 10.53 3.16
C ALA A 112 -11.01 11.06 2.60
N GLN A 113 -10.12 11.58 3.44
CA GLN A 113 -8.79 12.03 3.04
C GLN A 113 -7.89 10.86 2.64
N VAL A 114 -7.88 9.78 3.42
CA VAL A 114 -7.15 8.53 3.12
C VAL A 114 -7.63 7.94 1.80
N GLU A 115 -8.95 7.84 1.60
CA GLU A 115 -9.52 7.33 0.35
C GLU A 115 -9.11 8.17 -0.86
N ARG A 116 -9.14 9.51 -0.75
CA ARG A 116 -8.68 10.40 -1.81
C ARG A 116 -7.19 10.22 -2.10
N TYR A 117 -6.37 10.12 -1.05
CA TYR A 117 -4.93 9.96 -1.18
C TYR A 117 -4.55 8.64 -1.84
N LEU A 118 -5.05 7.50 -1.33
CA LEU A 118 -4.76 6.19 -1.92
C LEU A 118 -5.28 6.08 -3.35
N THR A 119 -6.41 6.72 -3.66
CA THR A 119 -6.92 6.80 -5.03
C THR A 119 -5.97 7.58 -5.94
N ALA A 120 -5.45 8.72 -5.49
CA ALA A 120 -4.47 9.50 -6.24
C ALA A 120 -3.15 8.74 -6.43
N LEU A 121 -2.67 8.07 -5.36
CA LEU A 121 -1.47 7.23 -5.41
C LEU A 121 -1.62 6.07 -6.40
N ARG A 122 -2.74 5.35 -6.38
CA ARG A 122 -2.96 4.30 -7.38
C ARG A 122 -2.94 4.87 -8.80
N LYS A 123 -3.63 5.99 -9.03
CA LYS A 123 -3.69 6.64 -10.36
C LYS A 123 -2.32 7.12 -10.86
N SER A 124 -1.35 7.41 -9.99
CA SER A 124 -0.01 7.81 -10.44
C SER A 124 0.75 6.68 -11.15
N PHE A 125 0.29 5.44 -11.08
CA PHE A 125 0.90 4.29 -11.76
C PHE A 125 0.28 3.96 -13.14
N GLY A 126 -0.77 4.70 -13.56
CA GLY A 126 -1.51 4.49 -14.82
C GLY A 126 -2.93 3.99 -14.59
#